data_AF-A0A2J7W4A9-F1
#
_entry.id   AF-A0A2J7W4A9-F1
#
_cell.length_a   1.000
_cell.length_b   1.000
_cell.length_c   1.000
_cell.angle_alpha   90.00
_cell.angle_beta   90.00
_cell.angle_gamma   90.00
#
_symmetry.space_group_name_H-M   'P 1'
#
loop_
_entity.id
_entity.type
_entity.pdbx_description
1 polymer ?
#
loop_
_entity_poly.entity_id
_entity_poly.type
_entity_poly.pdbx_seq_one_letter_code
_entity_poly.pdbx_strand_id
1 'polypeptide(L)'
;MRSMKVEAIVLSTIFAALLVLVPVLGGGMGLSWDAVNHQIYLGWIADRSRFDLDVWAAATQSFQFPYLYWPAYKLYSSGAGSMQAGVTLAALQCTCVPAVWMLARVCVPEHSWFGTSMRATAMAMAFASSVILSMFNTTANDLLSAVPLIWAIALASLMFSNDAKPRSTMALYLSVGVLCGVSVAFKLSNGPIAVSVPLLFLVQADGRRRRLAAALGAYVAMLFSFALIYTPWGWELASRFGNPIFPLLNSMFVGSPS
;
A
#
# COMPACT_ATOMS: atom_id res chain seq x y z
N MET A 1 -19.55 -17.01 -13.95
CA MET A 1 -18.48 -17.09 -12.90
C MET A 1 -17.15 -17.66 -13.38
N ARG A 2 -17.08 -18.79 -14.12
CA ARG A 2 -15.79 -19.38 -14.56
C ARG A 2 -15.00 -18.48 -15.53
N SER A 3 -15.68 -17.83 -16.48
CA SER A 3 -15.07 -16.88 -17.42
C SER A 3 -14.38 -15.69 -16.72
N MET A 4 -15.04 -15.06 -15.72
CA MET A 4 -14.48 -13.92 -15.00
C MET A 4 -13.23 -14.25 -14.18
N LYS A 5 -13.15 -15.46 -13.61
CA LYS A 5 -11.94 -15.90 -12.89
C LYS A 5 -10.76 -16.07 -13.84
N VAL A 6 -11.02 -16.65 -15.02
CA VAL A 6 -9.99 -16.80 -16.05
C VAL A 6 -9.54 -15.42 -16.53
N GLU A 7 -10.47 -14.51 -16.82
CA GLU A 7 -10.14 -13.15 -17.21
C GLU A 7 -9.29 -12.43 -16.16
N ALA A 8 -9.67 -12.50 -14.88
CA ALA A 8 -8.91 -11.91 -13.78
C ALA A 8 -7.46 -12.40 -13.75
N ILE A 9 -7.27 -13.72 -13.84
CA ILE A 9 -5.95 -14.34 -13.82
C ILE A 9 -5.15 -13.91 -15.06
N VAL A 10 -5.74 -13.99 -16.25
CA VAL A 10 -5.07 -13.69 -17.51
C VAL A 10 -4.65 -12.21 -17.57
N LEU A 11 -5.58 -11.28 -17.36
CA LEU A 11 -5.26 -9.86 -17.40
C LEU A 11 -4.28 -9.46 -16.30
N SER A 12 -4.47 -9.94 -15.06
CA SER A 12 -3.54 -9.62 -13.97
C SER A 12 -2.14 -10.16 -14.25
N THR A 13 -2.03 -11.36 -14.82
CA THR A 13 -0.72 -11.95 -15.17
C THR A 13 -0.05 -11.18 -16.29
N ILE A 14 -0.79 -10.81 -17.34
CA ILE A 14 -0.25 -10.01 -18.46
C ILE A 14 0.25 -8.65 -17.94
N PHE A 15 -0.56 -7.92 -17.18
CA PHE A 15 -0.17 -6.62 -16.65
C PHE A 15 1.00 -6.72 -15.67
N ALA A 16 0.99 -7.71 -14.77
CA ALA A 16 2.12 -7.93 -13.86
C ALA A 16 3.42 -8.24 -14.62
N ALA A 17 3.35 -9.06 -15.68
CA ALA A 17 4.50 -9.36 -16.52
C ALA A 17 5.02 -8.10 -17.24
N LEU A 18 4.13 -7.29 -17.83
CA LEU A 18 4.50 -6.05 -18.50
C LEU A 18 5.17 -5.04 -17.53
N LEU A 19 4.65 -4.93 -16.31
CA LEU A 19 5.21 -4.03 -15.29
C LEU A 19 6.55 -4.52 -14.75
N VAL A 20 6.74 -5.83 -14.60
CA VAL A 20 8.03 -6.43 -14.24
C VAL A 20 9.09 -6.25 -15.34
N LEU A 21 8.67 -6.08 -16.60
CA LEU A 21 9.59 -5.77 -17.70
C LEU A 21 10.10 -4.32 -17.67
N VAL A 22 9.48 -3.40 -16.93
CA VAL A 22 9.93 -2.00 -16.83
C VAL A 22 11.40 -1.88 -16.41
N PRO A 23 11.86 -2.49 -15.29
CA PRO A 23 13.28 -2.47 -14.93
C PRO A 23 14.15 -3.21 -15.95
N VAL A 24 13.64 -4.22 -16.66
CA VAL A 24 14.40 -4.93 -17.69
C VAL A 24 14.71 -4.02 -18.88
N LEU A 25 13.68 -3.34 -19.39
CA LEU A 25 13.80 -2.39 -20.50
C LEU A 25 14.59 -1.14 -20.11
N GLY A 26 14.57 -0.77 -18.82
CA GLY A 26 15.34 0.33 -18.26
C GLY A 26 16.82 0.03 -17.99
N GLY A 27 17.30 -1.21 -18.21
CA GLY A 27 18.68 -1.61 -17.93
C GLY A 27 18.97 -1.93 -16.45
N GLY A 28 17.93 -2.20 -15.68
CA GLY A 28 17.96 -2.43 -14.23
C GLY A 28 17.46 -1.23 -13.44
N MET A 29 17.30 -1.42 -12.13
CA MET A 29 16.83 -0.36 -11.23
C MET A 29 17.84 0.77 -11.11
N GLY A 30 17.35 2.01 -11.29
CA GLY A 30 18.13 3.22 -11.06
C GLY A 30 18.11 3.64 -9.60
N LEU A 31 19.24 4.11 -9.08
CA LEU A 31 19.29 4.82 -7.81
C LEU A 31 18.87 6.27 -8.05
N SER A 32 17.68 6.62 -7.56
CA SER A 32 17.20 8.00 -7.59
C SER A 32 17.91 8.85 -6.54
N TRP A 33 17.72 10.18 -6.62
CA TRP A 33 18.17 11.08 -5.55
C TRP A 33 17.59 10.64 -4.19
N ASP A 34 16.31 10.29 -4.14
CA ASP A 34 15.66 9.77 -2.93
C ASP A 34 16.30 8.46 -2.44
N ALA A 35 16.67 7.58 -3.36
CA ALA A 35 17.31 6.30 -3.02
C ALA A 35 18.56 6.50 -2.16
N VAL A 36 19.42 7.42 -2.61
CA VAL A 36 20.71 7.73 -2.00
C VAL A 36 20.54 8.58 -0.72
N ASN A 37 19.54 9.45 -0.67
CA ASN A 37 19.36 10.38 0.45
C ASN A 37 18.57 9.79 1.64
N HIS A 38 17.60 8.89 1.39
CA HIS A 38 16.81 8.35 2.50
C HIS A 38 16.35 6.91 2.34
N GLN A 39 16.06 6.40 1.13
CA GLN A 39 15.38 5.10 1.02
C GLN A 39 16.30 3.94 1.41
N ILE A 40 17.57 3.96 0.99
CA ILE A 40 18.55 2.94 1.42
C ILE A 40 18.83 3.08 2.92
N TYR A 41 18.97 4.31 3.43
CA TYR A 41 19.19 4.57 4.85
C TYR A 41 18.04 4.03 5.71
N LEU A 42 16.79 4.31 5.32
CA LEU A 42 15.60 3.78 5.99
C LEU A 42 15.57 2.26 5.97
N GLY A 43 15.95 1.62 4.86
CA GLY A 43 16.06 0.16 4.82
C GLY A 43 17.14 -0.38 5.76
N TRP A 44 18.23 0.37 5.98
CA TRP A 44 19.30 0.00 6.90
C TRP A 44 18.89 0.13 8.37
N ILE A 45 18.22 1.23 8.75
CA ILE A 45 17.77 1.41 10.14
C ILE A 45 16.67 0.43 10.56
N ALA A 46 15.98 -0.20 9.60
CA ALA A 46 15.02 -1.26 9.87
C ALA A 46 15.67 -2.51 10.52
N ASP A 47 16.95 -2.79 10.25
CA ASP A 47 17.68 -3.90 10.90
C ASP A 47 18.09 -3.55 12.33
N ARG A 48 18.64 -2.34 12.49
CA ARG A 48 19.11 -1.84 13.79
C ARG A 48 18.96 -0.33 13.78
N SER A 49 18.29 0.20 14.80
CA SER A 49 18.23 1.64 15.01
C SER A 49 19.64 2.21 15.16
N ARG A 50 19.86 3.38 14.55
CA ARG A 50 21.16 4.08 14.51
C ARG A 50 21.06 5.53 14.96
N PHE A 51 19.96 5.92 15.59
CA PHE A 51 19.75 7.32 16.02
C PHE A 51 20.77 7.82 17.04
N ASP A 52 21.50 6.93 17.71
CA ASP A 52 22.62 7.22 18.61
C ASP A 52 23.98 7.38 17.89
N LEU A 53 24.08 6.95 16.63
CA LEU A 53 25.29 7.00 15.83
C LEU A 53 25.22 8.08 14.76
N ASP A 54 24.07 8.20 14.09
CA ASP A 54 23.89 9.02 12.91
C ASP A 54 22.99 10.22 13.23
N VAL A 55 23.52 11.43 13.11
CA VAL A 55 22.77 12.67 13.31
C VAL A 55 22.18 13.11 11.98
N TRP A 56 20.84 13.13 11.88
CA TRP A 56 20.12 13.67 10.71
C TRP A 56 20.48 13.05 9.35
N ALA A 57 20.89 11.77 9.32
CA ALA A 57 21.40 11.12 8.11
C ALA A 57 20.46 11.14 6.90
N ALA A 58 19.13 11.09 7.12
CA ALA A 58 18.11 11.23 6.08
C ALA A 58 17.17 12.43 6.33
N ALA A 59 17.69 13.47 7.00
CA ALA A 59 16.93 14.62 7.45
C ALA A 59 15.60 14.23 8.15
N THR A 60 14.50 14.90 7.83
CA THR A 60 13.17 14.59 8.38
C THR A 60 12.65 13.22 7.95
N GLN A 61 13.20 12.63 6.87
CA GLN A 61 12.76 11.31 6.39
C GLN A 61 13.23 10.18 7.28
N SER A 62 14.24 10.40 8.12
CA SER A 62 14.75 9.40 9.09
C SER A 62 13.67 8.86 10.04
N PHE A 63 12.55 9.57 10.20
CA PHE A 63 11.43 9.21 11.08
C PHE A 63 10.31 8.43 10.37
N GLN A 64 10.40 8.25 9.05
CA GLN A 64 9.42 7.48 8.30
C GLN A 64 9.48 5.99 8.64
N PHE A 65 8.38 5.28 8.43
CA PHE A 65 8.28 3.84 8.69
C PHE A 65 9.29 3.06 7.82
N PRO A 66 10.33 2.44 8.40
CA PRO A 66 11.51 2.02 7.66
C PRO A 66 11.35 0.65 6.98
N TYR A 67 10.47 -0.20 7.49
CA TYR A 67 10.43 -1.62 7.11
C TYR A 67 10.01 -1.88 5.65
N LEU A 68 9.35 -0.92 5.00
CA LEU A 68 9.05 -1.04 3.57
C LEU A 68 10.27 -0.83 2.67
N TYR A 69 11.31 -0.17 3.17
CA TYR A 69 12.56 0.03 2.44
C TYR A 69 13.56 -1.11 2.67
N TRP A 70 13.31 -1.95 3.68
CA TRP A 70 14.16 -3.08 4.04
C TRP A 70 14.42 -4.06 2.89
N PRO A 71 13.43 -4.45 2.05
CA PRO A 71 13.69 -5.36 0.93
C PRO A 71 14.72 -4.80 -0.07
N ALA A 72 14.63 -3.51 -0.39
CA ALA A 72 15.57 -2.84 -1.29
C ALA A 72 16.98 -2.85 -0.69
N TYR A 73 17.11 -2.42 0.57
CA TYR A 73 18.38 -2.43 1.29
C TYR A 73 18.99 -3.83 1.33
N LYS A 74 18.20 -4.86 1.67
CA LYS A 74 18.71 -6.23 1.77
C LYS A 74 19.24 -6.76 0.44
N LEU A 75 18.51 -6.56 -0.65
CA LEU A 75 18.95 -6.97 -1.98
C LEU A 75 20.31 -6.36 -2.33
N TYR A 76 20.48 -5.05 -2.14
CA TYR A 76 21.77 -4.40 -2.41
C TYR A 76 22.87 -4.84 -1.45
N SER A 77 22.58 -4.94 -0.15
CA SER A 77 23.56 -5.37 0.85
C SER A 77 24.01 -6.83 0.67
N SER A 78 23.17 -7.68 0.06
CA SER A 78 23.52 -9.06 -0.30
C SER A 78 24.24 -9.18 -1.64
N GLY A 79 24.54 -8.07 -2.31
CA GLY A 79 25.23 -8.05 -3.61
C GLY A 79 24.34 -8.33 -4.82
N ALA A 80 23.01 -8.20 -4.70
CA ALA A 80 22.13 -8.34 -5.85
C ALA A 80 22.40 -7.23 -6.88
N GLY A 81 22.43 -7.61 -8.16
CA GLY A 81 22.56 -6.64 -9.25
C GLY A 81 21.33 -5.75 -9.39
N SER A 82 21.47 -4.60 -10.05
CA SER A 82 20.37 -3.65 -10.30
C SER A 82 19.16 -4.30 -10.99
N MET A 83 19.40 -5.27 -11.88
CA MET A 83 18.35 -6.03 -12.56
C MET A 83 17.57 -6.93 -11.60
N GLN A 84 18.27 -7.67 -10.74
CA GLN A 84 17.65 -8.57 -9.76
C GLN A 84 16.82 -7.76 -8.77
N ALA A 85 17.40 -6.69 -8.22
CA ALA A 85 16.67 -5.78 -7.35
C ALA A 85 15.43 -5.20 -8.05
N GLY A 86 15.58 -4.77 -9.31
CA GLY A 86 14.53 -4.23 -10.17
C GLY A 86 13.33 -5.16 -10.26
N VAL A 87 13.58 -6.37 -10.76
CA VAL A 87 12.55 -7.39 -10.97
C VAL A 87 11.89 -7.79 -9.64
N THR A 88 12.65 -7.93 -8.56
CA THR A 88 12.10 -8.31 -7.25
C THR A 88 11.19 -7.22 -6.67
N LEU A 89 11.62 -5.96 -6.66
CA LEU A 89 10.77 -4.88 -6.13
C LEU A 89 9.56 -4.61 -7.03
N ALA A 90 9.73 -4.68 -8.36
CA ALA A 90 8.61 -4.60 -9.30
C ALA A 90 7.57 -5.71 -9.05
N ALA A 91 8.02 -6.94 -8.82
CA ALA A 91 7.12 -8.05 -8.49
C ALA A 91 6.34 -7.83 -7.20
N LEU A 92 6.96 -7.25 -6.17
CA LEU A 92 6.27 -6.86 -4.93
C LEU A 92 5.18 -5.80 -5.21
N GLN A 93 5.48 -4.80 -6.03
CA GLN A 93 4.53 -3.76 -6.41
C GLN A 93 3.35 -4.32 -7.24
N CYS A 94 3.59 -5.35 -8.07
CA CYS A 94 2.55 -6.00 -8.88
C CYS A 94 1.45 -6.68 -8.06
N THR A 95 1.60 -6.82 -6.74
CA THR A 95 0.53 -7.31 -5.86
C THR A 95 -0.71 -6.43 -5.84
N CYS A 96 -0.63 -5.17 -6.32
CA CYS A 96 -1.82 -4.32 -6.53
C CYS A 96 -2.61 -4.66 -7.81
N VAL A 97 -2.00 -5.29 -8.82
CA VAL A 97 -2.60 -5.49 -10.15
C VAL A 97 -3.96 -6.19 -10.08
N PRO A 98 -4.14 -7.28 -9.31
CA PRO A 98 -5.45 -7.93 -9.20
C PRO A 98 -6.52 -7.03 -8.57
N ALA A 99 -6.15 -6.17 -7.61
CA ALA A 99 -7.08 -5.22 -7.01
C ALA A 99 -7.50 -4.13 -8.01
N VAL A 100 -6.59 -3.68 -8.87
CA VAL A 100 -6.92 -2.75 -9.97
C VAL A 100 -7.86 -3.41 -10.98
N TRP A 101 -7.65 -4.68 -11.34
CA TRP A 101 -8.61 -5.43 -12.17
C TRP A 101 -10.00 -5.51 -11.50
N MET A 102 -10.06 -5.76 -10.19
CA MET A 102 -11.32 -5.81 -9.45
C MET A 102 -12.06 -4.47 -9.49
N LEU A 103 -11.34 -3.35 -9.36
CA LEU A 103 -11.91 -2.01 -9.50
C LEU A 103 -12.42 -1.77 -10.92
N ALA A 104 -11.64 -2.12 -11.94
CA ALA A 104 -12.06 -2.02 -13.33
C ALA A 104 -13.35 -2.82 -13.59
N ARG A 105 -13.49 -4.01 -12.99
CA ARG A 105 -14.71 -4.82 -13.05
C ARG A 105 -15.91 -4.16 -12.40
N VAL A 106 -15.75 -3.49 -11.26
CA VAL A 106 -16.86 -2.78 -10.62
C VAL A 106 -17.34 -1.64 -11.51
N CYS A 107 -16.44 -0.93 -12.17
CA CYS A 107 -16.79 0.15 -13.11
C CYS A 107 -17.37 -0.35 -14.44
N VAL A 108 -16.89 -1.49 -14.94
CA VAL A 108 -17.31 -2.11 -16.21
C VAL A 108 -17.77 -3.55 -15.93
N PRO A 109 -19.04 -3.75 -15.52
CA PRO A 109 -19.55 -5.08 -15.13
C PRO A 109 -19.88 -5.98 -16.32
N GLU A 110 -19.86 -5.47 -17.55
CA GLU A 110 -20.30 -6.18 -18.76
C GLU A 110 -19.47 -7.44 -19.08
N HIS A 111 -20.12 -8.54 -19.44
CA HIS A 111 -19.49 -9.84 -19.71
C HIS A 111 -19.20 -10.13 -21.19
N SER A 112 -19.05 -9.10 -22.02
CA SER A 112 -18.72 -9.22 -23.44
C SER A 112 -17.21 -9.04 -23.68
N TRP A 113 -16.75 -9.37 -24.89
CA TRP A 113 -15.39 -9.06 -25.33
C TRP A 113 -15.09 -7.54 -25.23
N PHE A 114 -16.10 -6.70 -25.51
CA PHE A 114 -16.00 -5.26 -25.39
C PHE A 114 -15.77 -4.84 -23.92
N GLY A 115 -16.52 -5.44 -22.99
CA GLY A 115 -16.32 -5.24 -21.55
C GLY A 115 -14.91 -5.65 -21.09
N THR A 116 -14.40 -6.78 -21.56
CA THR A 116 -13.02 -7.23 -21.28
C THR A 116 -12.00 -6.22 -21.81
N SER A 117 -12.17 -5.72 -23.04
CA SER A 117 -11.31 -4.70 -23.62
C SER A 117 -11.33 -3.39 -22.81
N MET A 118 -12.51 -2.92 -22.41
CA MET A 118 -12.65 -1.71 -21.59
C MET A 118 -11.98 -1.87 -20.22
N ARG A 119 -12.07 -3.05 -19.59
CA ARG A 119 -11.34 -3.33 -18.35
C ARG A 119 -9.82 -3.34 -18.55
N ALA A 120 -9.34 -3.95 -19.64
CA ALA A 120 -7.93 -3.93 -19.99
C ALA A 120 -7.44 -2.49 -20.25
N THR A 121 -8.22 -1.66 -20.94
CA THR A 121 -7.91 -0.24 -21.14
C THR A 121 -7.89 0.53 -19.82
N ALA A 122 -8.86 0.30 -18.93
CA ALA A 122 -8.88 0.93 -17.61
C ALA A 122 -7.65 0.56 -16.78
N MET A 123 -7.23 -0.71 -16.80
CA MET A 123 -5.97 -1.16 -16.18
C MET A 123 -4.76 -0.48 -16.81
N ALA A 124 -4.69 -0.41 -18.15
CA ALA A 124 -3.62 0.28 -18.84
C ALA A 124 -3.54 1.75 -18.42
N MET A 125 -4.66 2.46 -18.37
CA MET A 125 -4.71 3.85 -17.92
C MET A 125 -4.29 4.02 -16.45
N ALA A 126 -4.67 3.08 -15.57
CA ALA A 126 -4.27 3.11 -14.16
C ALA A 126 -2.75 3.02 -13.98
N PHE A 127 -2.06 2.28 -14.86
CA PHE A 127 -0.61 2.09 -14.79
C PHE A 127 0.19 2.96 -15.77
N ALA A 128 -0.44 3.64 -16.74
CA ALA A 128 0.25 4.42 -17.77
C ALA A 128 0.79 5.77 -17.28
N SER A 129 0.46 6.19 -16.05
CA SER A 129 1.04 7.40 -15.47
C SER A 129 2.55 7.29 -15.36
N SER A 130 3.28 8.31 -15.82
CA SER A 130 4.74 8.37 -15.72
C SER A 130 5.23 8.23 -14.27
N VAL A 131 4.45 8.74 -13.31
CA VAL A 131 4.74 8.62 -11.88
C VAL A 131 4.62 7.17 -11.41
N ILE A 132 3.64 6.41 -11.90
CA ILE A 132 3.48 5.01 -11.52
C ILE A 132 4.53 4.14 -12.21
N LEU A 133 4.78 4.35 -13.51
CA LEU A 133 5.80 3.61 -14.24
C LEU A 133 7.20 3.82 -13.65
N SER A 134 7.53 5.03 -13.19
CA SER A 134 8.84 5.29 -12.57
C SER A 134 9.00 4.56 -11.23
N MET A 135 7.92 4.27 -10.49
CA MET A 135 8.00 3.50 -9.25
C MET A 135 8.45 2.05 -9.49
N PHE A 136 8.16 1.47 -10.66
CA PHE A 136 8.64 0.13 -11.04
C PHE A 136 10.15 0.08 -11.37
N ASN A 137 10.80 1.24 -11.53
CA ASN A 137 12.23 1.32 -11.83
C ASN A 137 13.05 2.05 -10.75
N THR A 138 12.48 2.28 -9.57
CA THR A 138 13.14 2.97 -8.45
C THR A 138 12.91 2.22 -7.15
N THR A 139 13.60 2.63 -6.09
CA THR A 139 13.39 2.14 -4.71
C THR A 139 12.22 2.83 -3.99
N ALA A 140 11.41 3.62 -4.70
CA ALA A 140 10.25 4.29 -4.13
C ALA A 140 9.22 3.27 -3.63
N ASN A 141 8.71 3.49 -2.42
CA ASN A 141 7.74 2.59 -1.79
C ASN A 141 6.31 3.15 -1.80
N ASP A 142 6.06 4.28 -2.46
CA ASP A 142 4.75 4.92 -2.54
C ASP A 142 3.66 3.95 -2.98
N LEU A 143 3.85 3.29 -4.14
CA LEU A 143 2.90 2.30 -4.62
C LEU A 143 2.81 1.09 -3.69
N LEU A 144 3.95 0.60 -3.19
CA LEU A 144 4.00 -0.55 -2.27
C LEU A 144 3.21 -0.27 -0.97
N SER A 145 3.35 0.94 -0.42
CA SER A 145 2.63 1.40 0.78
C SER A 145 1.13 1.55 0.54
N ALA A 146 0.73 1.86 -0.69
CA ALA A 146 -0.66 2.01 -1.10
C ALA A 146 -1.34 0.68 -1.47
N VAL A 147 -0.60 -0.40 -1.72
CA VAL A 147 -1.17 -1.72 -2.08
C VAL A 147 -2.30 -2.15 -1.13
N PRO A 148 -2.15 -2.12 0.20
CA PRO A 148 -3.22 -2.55 1.09
C PRO A 148 -4.45 -1.64 0.97
N LEU A 149 -4.28 -0.34 0.79
CA LEU A 149 -5.39 0.60 0.57
C LEU A 149 -6.12 0.33 -0.75
N ILE A 150 -5.40 0.05 -1.84
CA ILE A 150 -6.00 -0.30 -3.13
C ILE A 150 -6.84 -1.58 -2.98
N TRP A 151 -6.35 -2.57 -2.26
CA TRP A 151 -7.11 -3.77 -1.92
C TRP A 151 -8.34 -3.47 -1.05
N ALA A 152 -8.21 -2.59 -0.05
CA ALA A 152 -9.31 -2.19 0.81
C ALA A 152 -10.45 -1.53 0.00
N ILE A 153 -10.10 -0.64 -0.92
CA ILE A 153 -11.05 0.00 -1.83
C ILE A 153 -11.67 -1.06 -2.76
N ALA A 154 -10.86 -1.91 -3.40
CA ALA A 154 -11.35 -2.97 -4.29
C ALA A 154 -12.35 -3.91 -3.61
N LEU A 155 -12.06 -4.32 -2.36
CA LEU A 155 -12.93 -5.17 -1.55
C LEU A 155 -14.19 -4.44 -1.10
N ALA A 156 -14.10 -3.17 -0.68
CA ALA A 156 -15.26 -2.36 -0.35
C ALA A 156 -16.16 -2.14 -1.57
N SER A 157 -15.56 -1.96 -2.75
CA SER A 157 -16.25 -1.76 -4.03
C SER A 157 -17.06 -2.98 -4.48
N LEU A 158 -16.71 -4.19 -4.03
CA LEU A 158 -17.51 -5.40 -4.30
C LEU A 158 -18.94 -5.29 -3.78
N MET A 159 -19.19 -4.46 -2.77
CA MET A 159 -20.55 -4.23 -2.25
C MET A 159 -21.45 -3.50 -3.26
N PHE A 160 -20.88 -2.82 -4.25
CA PHE A 160 -21.60 -2.12 -5.32
C PHE A 160 -21.74 -2.97 -6.58
N SER A 161 -21.15 -4.16 -6.61
CA SER A 161 -21.29 -5.08 -7.73
C SER A 161 -22.65 -5.79 -7.68
N ASN A 162 -23.27 -5.97 -8.85
CA ASN A 162 -24.53 -6.70 -9.00
C ASN A 162 -24.39 -8.23 -8.84
N ASP A 163 -23.16 -8.72 -8.67
CA ASP A 163 -22.88 -10.12 -8.39
C ASP A 163 -23.40 -10.55 -7.01
N ALA A 164 -23.57 -11.86 -6.82
CA ALA A 164 -24.04 -12.43 -5.56
C ALA A 164 -23.23 -11.88 -4.36
N LYS A 165 -23.96 -11.27 -3.40
CA LYS A 165 -23.38 -10.68 -2.18
C LYS A 165 -22.43 -11.69 -1.51
N PRO A 166 -21.26 -11.26 -1.00
CA PRO A 166 -20.28 -12.16 -0.40
C PRO A 166 -20.88 -12.97 0.76
N ARG A 167 -20.52 -14.27 0.81
CA ARG A 167 -21.02 -15.26 1.79
C ARG A 167 -20.81 -14.84 3.25
N SER A 168 -19.71 -14.15 3.57
CA SER A 168 -19.45 -13.59 4.90
C SER A 168 -19.18 -12.09 4.79
N THR A 169 -20.19 -11.29 5.12
CA THR A 169 -20.09 -9.83 5.05
C THR A 169 -19.20 -9.27 6.17
N MET A 170 -19.14 -9.92 7.33
CA MET A 170 -18.32 -9.45 8.46
C MET A 170 -16.83 -9.64 8.19
N ALA A 171 -16.41 -10.78 7.66
CA ALA A 171 -15.01 -11.01 7.31
C ALA A 171 -14.54 -9.97 6.28
N LEU A 172 -15.38 -9.60 5.30
CA LEU A 172 -15.08 -8.54 4.35
C LEU A 172 -14.86 -7.19 5.04
N TYR A 173 -15.76 -6.78 5.94
CA TYR A 173 -15.65 -5.51 6.66
C TYR A 173 -14.36 -5.44 7.49
N LEU A 174 -14.05 -6.51 8.22
CA LEU A 174 -12.83 -6.60 9.00
C LEU A 174 -11.58 -6.59 8.12
N SER A 175 -11.57 -7.33 7.00
CA SER A 175 -10.45 -7.32 6.05
C SER A 175 -10.19 -5.93 5.46
N VAL A 176 -11.25 -5.20 5.09
CA VAL A 176 -11.12 -3.81 4.62
C VAL A 176 -10.50 -2.92 5.71
N GLY A 177 -10.99 -3.03 6.94
CA GLY A 177 -10.42 -2.33 8.09
C GLY A 177 -8.93 -2.64 8.31
N VAL A 178 -8.58 -3.94 8.37
CA VAL A 178 -7.19 -4.39 8.54
C VAL A 178 -6.29 -3.79 7.47
N LEU A 179 -6.68 -3.88 6.20
CA LEU A 179 -5.91 -3.36 5.06
C LEU A 179 -5.75 -1.84 5.12
N CYS A 180 -6.80 -1.10 5.50
CA CYS A 180 -6.71 0.34 5.74
C CYS A 180 -5.65 0.65 6.81
N GLY A 181 -5.68 -0.04 7.96
CA GLY A 181 -4.75 0.23 9.05
C GLY A 181 -3.30 -0.13 8.72
N VAL A 182 -3.09 -1.24 7.99
CA VAL A 182 -1.77 -1.62 7.46
C VAL A 182 -1.24 -0.53 6.52
N SER A 183 -2.08 -0.02 5.62
CA SER A 183 -1.66 1.04 4.69
C SER A 183 -1.29 2.35 5.39
N VAL A 184 -2.00 2.70 6.47
CA VAL A 184 -1.65 3.88 7.29
C VAL A 184 -0.34 3.67 8.03
N ALA A 185 -0.09 2.47 8.56
CA ALA A 185 1.17 2.14 9.22
C ALA A 185 2.35 2.23 8.24
N PHE A 186 2.14 1.74 7.01
CA PHE A 186 3.11 1.82 5.92
C PHE A 186 3.40 3.25 5.49
N LYS A 187 2.37 4.10 5.42
CA LYS A 187 2.53 5.52 5.11
C LYS A 187 1.38 6.33 5.71
N LEU A 188 1.71 7.19 6.68
CA LEU A 188 0.73 7.99 7.41
C LEU A 188 -0.12 8.88 6.48
N SER A 189 0.43 9.31 5.33
CA SER A 189 -0.31 10.09 4.33
C SER A 189 -1.47 9.34 3.67
N ASN A 190 -1.55 8.01 3.83
CA ASN A 190 -2.71 7.22 3.40
C ASN A 190 -3.90 7.38 4.36
N GLY A 191 -3.68 7.92 5.56
CA GLY A 191 -4.69 8.11 6.62
C GLY A 191 -6.01 8.75 6.15
N PRO A 192 -6.00 9.92 5.51
CA PRO A 192 -7.23 10.59 5.08
C PRO A 192 -8.12 9.72 4.18
N ILE A 193 -7.52 8.99 3.24
CA ILE A 193 -8.26 8.10 2.34
C ILE A 193 -8.71 6.85 3.10
N ALA A 194 -7.81 6.22 3.88
CA ALA A 194 -8.10 5.01 4.64
C ALA A 194 -9.27 5.18 5.62
N VAL A 195 -9.36 6.33 6.31
CA VAL A 195 -10.46 6.65 7.22
C VAL A 195 -11.79 6.78 6.47
N SER A 196 -11.76 7.16 5.19
CA SER A 196 -12.96 7.36 4.38
C SER A 196 -13.55 6.04 3.85
N VAL A 197 -12.73 5.00 3.65
CA VAL A 197 -13.18 3.73 3.03
C VAL A 197 -14.28 3.02 3.84
N PRO A 198 -14.18 2.84 5.17
CA PRO A 198 -15.25 2.21 5.97
C PRO A 198 -16.61 2.91 5.89
N LEU A 199 -16.65 4.21 5.56
CA LEU A 199 -17.89 4.97 5.42
C LEU A 199 -18.77 4.45 4.27
N LEU A 200 -18.18 3.79 3.27
CA LEU A 200 -18.92 3.17 2.17
C LEU A 200 -19.93 2.11 2.67
N PHE A 201 -19.64 1.47 3.81
CA PHE A 201 -20.55 0.47 4.41
C PHE A 201 -21.82 1.07 5.01
N LEU A 202 -21.82 2.38 5.32
CA LEU A 202 -23.01 3.09 5.80
C LEU A 202 -24.07 3.25 4.71
N VAL A 203 -23.67 3.21 3.45
CA VAL A 203 -24.59 3.37 2.30
C VAL A 203 -25.22 2.03 1.89
N GLN A 204 -24.45 0.94 1.94
CA GLN A 204 -24.80 -0.33 1.28
C GLN A 204 -25.32 -1.46 2.18
N ALA A 205 -25.01 -1.51 3.48
CA ALA A 205 -25.42 -2.67 4.29
C ALA A 205 -26.94 -2.69 4.55
N ASP A 206 -27.56 -3.87 4.59
CA ASP A 206 -29.01 -3.97 4.84
C ASP A 206 -29.33 -3.69 6.31
N GLY A 207 -30.10 -2.62 6.57
CA GLY A 207 -30.52 -2.21 7.91
C GLY A 207 -29.52 -1.33 8.67
N ARG A 208 -30.04 -0.31 9.38
CA ARG A 208 -29.24 0.71 10.09
C ARG A 208 -28.24 0.11 11.09
N ARG A 209 -28.63 -0.92 11.83
CA ARG A 209 -27.75 -1.58 12.81
C ARG A 209 -26.58 -2.29 12.14
N ARG A 210 -26.82 -2.98 11.02
CA ARG A 210 -25.78 -3.69 10.26
C ARG A 210 -24.80 -2.73 9.59
N ARG A 211 -25.30 -1.60 9.06
CA ARG A 211 -24.48 -0.49 8.53
C ARG A 211 -23.50 0.03 9.56
N LEU A 212 -24.01 0.36 10.75
CA LEU A 212 -23.19 0.84 11.86
C LEU A 212 -22.20 -0.22 12.34
N ALA A 213 -22.64 -1.45 12.53
CA ALA A 213 -21.76 -2.55 12.94
C ALA A 213 -20.65 -2.84 11.93
N ALA A 214 -20.95 -2.74 10.62
CA ALA A 214 -19.97 -2.92 9.55
C ALA A 214 -18.89 -1.84 9.56
N ALA A 215 -19.31 -0.56 9.60
CA ALA A 215 -18.39 0.57 9.63
C ALA A 215 -17.56 0.57 10.92
N LEU A 216 -18.19 0.37 12.08
CA LEU A 216 -17.49 0.31 13.37
C LEU A 216 -16.53 -0.88 13.44
N GLY A 217 -16.95 -2.06 12.96
CA GLY A 217 -16.08 -3.24 12.89
C GLY A 217 -14.84 -2.99 12.03
N ALA A 218 -15.02 -2.37 10.86
CA ALA A 218 -13.91 -1.96 10.00
C ALA A 218 -12.99 -0.92 10.67
N TYR A 219 -13.53 0.08 11.37
CA TYR A 219 -12.73 1.06 12.11
C TYR A 219 -11.94 0.44 13.26
N VAL A 220 -12.55 -0.46 14.04
CA VAL A 220 -11.87 -1.19 15.11
C VAL A 220 -10.73 -2.04 14.54
N ALA A 221 -10.99 -2.76 13.45
CA ALA A 221 -9.97 -3.55 12.76
C ALA A 221 -8.83 -2.68 12.21
N MET A 222 -9.14 -1.49 11.68
CA MET A 222 -8.16 -0.51 11.19
C MET A 222 -7.27 0.02 12.31
N LEU A 223 -7.85 0.41 13.44
CA LEU A 223 -7.06 0.88 14.60
C LEU A 223 -6.19 -0.23 15.16
N PHE A 224 -6.73 -1.45 15.26
CA PHE A 224 -5.99 -2.61 15.75
C PHE A 224 -4.81 -2.97 14.84
N SER A 225 -5.01 -3.06 13.52
CA SER A 225 -3.92 -3.39 12.60
C SER A 225 -2.89 -2.28 12.47
N PHE A 226 -3.31 -1.01 12.50
CA PHE A 226 -2.39 0.13 12.56
C PHE A 226 -1.50 0.04 13.79
N ALA A 227 -2.09 -0.11 14.98
CA ALA A 227 -1.33 -0.25 16.23
C ALA A 227 -0.37 -1.43 16.15
N LEU A 228 -0.86 -2.62 15.78
CA LEU A 228 -0.03 -3.82 15.71
C LEU A 228 1.20 -3.67 14.81
N ILE A 229 1.05 -3.06 13.62
CA ILE A 229 2.13 -2.92 12.65
C ILE A 229 3.05 -1.73 12.97
N TYR A 230 2.48 -0.62 13.44
CA TYR A 230 3.24 0.61 13.66
C TYR A 230 3.94 0.65 15.03
N THR A 231 3.42 -0.06 16.04
CA THR A 231 3.93 -0.01 17.42
C THR A 231 5.44 -0.18 17.55
N PRO A 232 6.12 -1.16 16.89
CA PRO A 232 7.56 -1.30 17.04
C PRO A 232 8.34 -0.03 16.66
N TRP A 233 7.94 0.63 15.56
CA TRP A 233 8.57 1.87 15.11
C TRP A 233 8.14 3.08 15.94
N GLY A 234 6.84 3.19 16.23
CA GLY A 234 6.32 4.28 17.06
C GLY A 234 6.93 4.27 18.46
N TRP A 235 7.20 3.09 19.03
CA TRP A 235 7.87 2.95 20.33
C TRP A 235 9.31 3.43 20.28
N GLU A 236 10.06 3.10 19.23
CA GLU A 236 11.43 3.58 19.02
C GLU A 236 11.47 5.12 18.96
N LEU A 237 10.55 5.71 18.20
CA LEU A 237 10.43 7.17 18.08
C LEU A 237 10.00 7.83 19.40
N ALA A 238 9.02 7.26 20.09
CA ALA A 238 8.57 7.76 21.38
C ALA A 238 9.67 7.71 22.44
N SER A 239 10.44 6.61 22.49
CA SER A 239 11.51 6.42 23.48
C SER A 239 12.67 7.41 23.29
N ARG A 240 12.93 7.85 22.05
CA ARG A 240 14.06 8.74 21.73
C ARG A 240 13.69 10.21 21.58
N PHE A 241 12.49 10.50 21.09
CA PHE A 241 12.06 11.85 20.72
C PHE A 241 10.79 12.31 21.45
N GLY A 242 10.18 11.46 22.27
CA GLY A 242 8.96 11.77 23.03
C GLY A 242 7.66 11.72 22.22
N ASN A 243 7.73 11.60 20.88
CA ASN A 243 6.55 11.56 20.02
C ASN A 243 6.65 10.41 18.98
N PRO A 244 5.67 9.48 18.94
CA PRO A 244 5.71 8.32 18.06
C PRO A 244 5.42 8.63 16.58
N ILE A 245 4.88 9.81 16.25
CA ILE A 245 4.38 10.13 14.90
C ILE A 245 5.06 11.39 14.33
N PHE A 246 5.22 12.43 15.15
CA PHE A 246 5.85 13.70 14.78
C PHE A 246 6.99 14.06 15.73
N PRO A 247 8.15 13.38 15.65
CA PRO A 247 9.31 13.62 16.51
C PRO A 247 9.74 15.10 16.60
N LEU A 248 9.66 15.83 15.47
CA LEU A 248 10.07 17.23 15.38
C LEU A 248 9.09 18.23 15.99
N LEU A 249 7.86 17.80 16.28
CA LEU A 249 6.79 18.66 16.80
C LEU A 249 6.50 18.39 18.27
N ASN A 250 7.39 17.69 18.98
CA ASN A 250 7.17 17.33 20.39
C ASN A 250 6.87 18.55 21.28
N SER A 251 7.56 19.67 21.06
CA SER A 251 7.33 20.92 21.79
C SER A 251 5.94 21.53 21.55
N MET A 252 5.31 21.26 20.41
CA MET A 252 3.95 21.72 20.11
C MET A 252 2.86 20.83 20.73
N PHE A 253 3.15 19.55 20.96
CA PHE A 253 2.14 18.57 21.42
C PHE A 253 2.24 18.20 22.90
N VAL A 254 3.42 18.30 23.52
CA VAL A 254 3.66 17.87 24.90
C VAL A 254 3.91 19.05 25.84
N GLY A 255 4.08 20.27 25.30
CA GLY A 255 4.53 21.44 26.05
C GLY A 255 6.03 21.37 26.32
N SER A 256 6.70 22.53 26.33
CA SER A 256 8.12 22.62 26.68
C SER A 256 8.35 21.97 28.05
N PRO A 257 9.35 21.09 28.23
CA PRO A 257 9.85 20.84 29.56
C PRO A 257 10.34 22.20 30.09
N SER A 258 9.78 22.62 31.22
CA SER A 258 10.32 23.73 32.01
C SER A 258 11.53 23.27 32.80
#